data_AF-A0A933Z3K9-F1
#
_entry.id   AF-A0A933Z3K9-F1
#
_cell.length_a   1.000
_cell.length_b   1.000
_cell.length_c   1.000
_cell.angle_alpha   90.00
_cell.angle_beta   90.00
_cell.angle_gamma   90.00
#
_symmetry.space_group_name_H-M   'P 1'
#
loop_
_entity.id
_entity.type
_entity.pdbx_description
1 polymer ?
#
loop_
_entity_poly.entity_id
_entity_poly.type
_entity_poly.pdbx_seq_one_letter_code
_entity_poly.pdbx_strand_id
1 'polypeptide(L)' 'MIEVRFHGRGGQGAVTSAELMALAAIAEGKYAQAFPSFGPERRG' A
#
# COMPACT_ATOMS: atom_id res chain seq x y z
N MET A 1 5.61 -2.04 -16.47
CA MET A 1 4.78 -2.11 -15.25
C MET A 1 5.73 -2.06 -14.06
N ILE A 2 5.48 -1.20 -13.08
CA ILE A 2 6.29 -1.06 -11.87
C ILE A 2 5.51 -1.68 -10.72
N GLU A 3 6.13 -2.56 -9.95
CA GLU A 3 5.55 -3.19 -8.77
C GLU A 3 6.30 -2.74 -7.52
N VAL A 4 5.57 -2.31 -6.50
CA VAL A 4 6.12 -1.84 -5.23
C VAL A 4 5.43 -2.57 -4.10
N ARG A 5 6.22 -3.06 -3.14
CA ARG A 5 5.70 -3.78 -1.97
C ARG A 5 6.11 -3.07 -0.68
N PHE A 6 5.10 -2.69 0.09
CA PHE A 6 5.29 -2.17 1.44
C PHE A 6 5.19 -3.31 2.44
N HIS A 7 6.18 -3.41 3.34
CA HIS A 7 6.20 -4.34 4.46
C HIS A 7 6.11 -3.57 5.77
N GLY A 8 5.31 -4.06 6.70
CA GLY A 8 5.23 -3.50 8.04
C GLY A 8 4.37 -4.37 8.95
N ARG A 9 4.48 -4.13 10.25
CA ARG A 9 3.59 -4.74 11.25
C ARG A 9 2.23 -4.04 11.25
N GLY A 10 1.21 -4.72 11.78
CA GLY A 10 -0.08 -4.10 12.01
C GLY A 10 0.06 -2.79 12.81
N GLY A 11 -0.59 -1.72 12.35
CA GLY A 11 -0.52 -0.39 12.98
C GLY A 11 0.67 0.49 12.58
N GLN A 12 1.64 -0.01 11.80
CA GLN A 12 2.81 0.77 11.35
C GLN A 12 2.62 1.51 10.02
N GLY A 13 1.38 1.55 9.50
CA GLY A 13 1.04 2.36 8.32
C GLY A 13 1.38 1.77 6.95
N ALA A 14 1.87 0.52 6.84
CA ALA A 14 2.27 -0.06 5.54
C ALA A 14 1.14 -0.05 4.48
N VAL A 15 -0.11 -0.34 4.88
CA VAL A 15 -1.27 -0.29 3.98
C VAL A 15 -1.57 1.15 3.56
N THR A 16 -1.60 2.08 4.52
CA THR A 16 -1.84 3.50 4.27
C THR A 16 -0.78 4.10 3.34
N SER A 17 0.50 3.76 3.52
CA SER A 17 1.56 4.19 2.61
C SER A 17 1.36 3.70 1.18
N ALA A 18 0.95 2.42 1.01
CA ALA A 18 0.67 1.87 -0.31
C ALA A 18 -0.52 2.56 -1.00
N GLU A 19 -1.58 2.83 -0.25
CA GLU A 19 -2.76 3.56 -0.74
C GLU A 19 -2.41 5.00 -1.13
N LEU A 20 -1.66 5.72 -0.30
CA LEU A 20 -1.21 7.08 -0.59
C LEU A 20 -0.33 7.14 -1.85
N MET A 21 0.55 6.15 -2.05
CA MET A 21 1.37 6.07 -3.25
C MET A 21 0.52 5.89 -4.50
N ALA A 22 -0.50 5.01 -4.46
CA ALA A 22 -1.42 4.83 -5.58
C ALA A 22 -2.24 6.10 -5.87
N LEU A 23 -2.74 6.77 -4.84
CA LEU A 23 -3.46 8.04 -4.98
C LEU A 23 -2.58 9.14 -5.59
N ALA A 24 -1.32 9.24 -5.15
CA ALA A 24 -0.37 10.20 -5.71
C ALA A 24 -0.09 9.92 -7.20
N ALA A 25 0.09 8.65 -7.57
CA ALA A 25 0.28 8.28 -8.97
C ALA A 25 -0.95 8.62 -9.83
N ILE A 26 -2.16 8.38 -9.31
CA ILE A 26 -3.42 8.75 -9.98
C ILE A 26 -3.52 10.27 -10.12
N ALA A 27 -3.16 11.04 -9.09
CA ALA A 27 -3.15 12.50 -9.13
C ALA A 27 -2.17 13.06 -10.19
N GLU A 28 -1.11 12.31 -10.52
CA GLU A 28 -0.19 12.61 -11.62
C GLU A 28 -0.67 12.11 -12.99
N GLY A 29 -1.90 11.61 -13.10
CA GLY A 29 -2.47 11.10 -14.36
C GLY A 29 -1.97 9.71 -14.77
N LYS A 30 -1.35 8.96 -13.85
CA LYS A 30 -0.89 7.59 -14.09
C LYS A 30 -1.97 6.59 -13.68
N TYR A 31 -1.83 5.35 -14.17
CA TYR A 31 -2.64 4.23 -13.72
C TYR A 31 -1.96 3.52 -12.54
N ALA A 32 -2.68 3.34 -11.43
CA ALA A 32 -2.16 2.66 -10.25
C ALA A 32 -3.27 1.88 -9.53
N GLN A 33 -2.87 0.83 -8.81
CA GLN A 33 -3.73 0.05 -7.93
C GLN A 33 -2.91 -0.36 -6.69
N ALA A 34 -3.51 -0.26 -5.51
CA ALA A 34 -2.96 -0.80 -4.27
C ALA A 34 -3.93 -1.84 -3.71
N PHE A 35 -3.40 -2.94 -3.18
CA PHE A 35 -4.18 -3.95 -2.48
C PHE A 35 -3.40 -4.45 -1.27
N PRO A 36 -4.04 -4.58 -0.10
CA PRO A 36 -3.37 -5.10 1.08
C PRO A 36 -3.26 -6.64 1.04
N SER A 37 -2.26 -7.16 1.73
CA SER A 37 -2.17 -8.58 2.08
C SER A 37 -1.92 -8.66 3.58
N PHE A 38 -2.78 -9.41 4.28
CA PHE A 38 -2.71 -9.57 5.74
C PHE A 38 -2.29 -10.98 6.09
N GLY A 39 -1.32 -11.10 6.99
CA GLY A 39 -1.01 -12.36 7.65
C GLY A 39 -2.11 -12.76 8.66
N PRO A 40 -1.98 -13.93 9.31
CA PRO A 40 -2.91 -14.38 10.34
C PRO A 40 -2.96 -13.44 11.57
N GLU A 41 -1.95 -12.60 11.75
CA GLU A 41 -1.85 -11.65 12.84
C GLU A 41 -2.71 -10.41 12.59
N ARG A 42 -3.72 -10.19 13.45
CA ARG A 42 -4.66 -9.05 13.32
C ARG A 42 -4.23 -7.80 14.09
N ARG A 43 -3.21 -7.90 14.94
CA ARG A 43 -2.55 -6.81 15.67
C ARG A 43 -1.10 -7.21 15.92
N GLY A 44 -0.18 -6.27 15.69
CA GLY A 44 1.23 -6.42 16.07
C GLY A 44 1.46 -6.18 17.55
#